data_AF-A0A7V9I9T4-F1
#
_entry.id   AF-A0A7V9I9T4-F1
#
_cell.length_a   1.000
_cell.length_b   1.000
_cell.length_c   1.000
_cell.angle_alpha   90.00
_cell.angle_beta   90.00
_cell.angle_gamma   90.00
#
_symmetry.space_group_name_H-M   'P 1'
#
loop_
_entity.id
_entity.type
_entity.pdbx_description
1 polymer ?
#
loop_
_entity_poly.entity_id
_entity_poly.type
_entity_poly.pdbx_seq_one_letter_code
_entity_poly.pdbx_strand_id
1 'polypeptide(L)'
;MLGRRFDTTFEVTEYEPNRRSRIKSTSGPFAFTGTYEVERADGGTRFTWAMEGDPGGFFKLAEPLVARVISRQVRADLETLKDLLETRG
;
A
#
# COMPACT_ATOMS: atom_id res chain seq x y z
N MET A 1 -8.35 7.61 -7.73
CA MET A 1 -9.43 7.12 -8.61
C MET A 1 -10.48 8.23 -8.71
N LEU A 2 -10.96 8.60 -9.90
CA LEU A 2 -11.83 9.77 -10.12
C LEU A 2 -12.96 9.90 -9.08
N GLY A 3 -12.85 10.85 -8.14
CA GLY A 3 -13.91 11.34 -7.25
C GLY A 3 -14.68 10.33 -6.40
N ARG A 4 -14.42 9.03 -6.53
CA ARG A 4 -15.13 7.94 -5.86
C ARG A 4 -14.31 7.44 -4.69
N ARG A 5 -14.91 7.53 -3.51
CA ARG A 5 -14.46 6.85 -2.31
C ARG A 5 -14.84 5.38 -2.44
N PHE A 6 -13.88 4.51 -2.18
CA PHE A 6 -14.10 3.08 -2.05
C PHE A 6 -13.74 2.68 -0.63
N ASP A 7 -14.65 2.02 0.06
CA ASP A 7 -14.34 1.37 1.32
C ASP A 7 -13.80 -0.03 1.01
N THR A 8 -12.68 -0.39 1.64
CA THR A 8 -12.01 -1.67 1.46
C THR A 8 -11.72 -2.24 2.84
N THR A 9 -12.17 -3.47 3.07
CA THR A 9 -11.77 -4.27 4.23
C THR A 9 -10.61 -5.16 3.82
N PHE A 10 -9.62 -5.29 4.71
CA PHE A 10 -8.53 -6.23 4.56
C PHE A 10 -8.27 -6.96 5.87
N GLU A 11 -7.65 -8.12 5.78
CA GLU A 11 -7.17 -8.90 6.90
C GLU A 11 -5.65 -8.87 6.93
N VAL A 12 -5.08 -8.89 8.14
CA VAL A 12 -3.65 -9.15 8.35
C VAL A 12 -3.45 -10.65 8.33
N THR A 13 -2.79 -11.15 7.30
CA THR A 13 -2.55 -12.59 7.10
C THR A 13 -1.22 -13.06 7.68
N GLU A 14 -0.26 -12.15 7.82
CA GLU A 14 1.04 -12.41 8.46
C GLU A 14 1.45 -11.17 9.29
N TYR A 15 2.04 -11.39 10.47
CA TYR A 15 2.53 -10.31 11.31
C TYR A 15 3.78 -10.73 12.07
N GLU A 16 4.86 -9.99 11.85
CA GLU A 16 6.10 -10.06 12.60
C GLU A 16 6.41 -8.67 13.16
N PRO A 17 6.36 -8.49 14.49
CA PRO A 17 6.57 -7.19 15.12
C PRO A 17 7.87 -6.53 14.66
N ASN A 18 7.80 -5.24 14.32
CA ASN A 18 8.94 -4.41 13.91
C ASN A 18 9.70 -4.89 12.66
N ARG A 19 9.14 -5.81 11.87
CA ARG A 19 9.82 -6.33 10.67
C ARG A 19 8.92 -6.45 9.45
N ARG A 20 7.74 -7.07 9.56
CA ARG A 20 6.91 -7.37 8.39
C ARG A 20 5.44 -7.54 8.75
N SER A 21 4.56 -7.15 7.84
CA SER A 21 3.18 -7.67 7.82
C SER A 21 2.71 -7.86 6.40
N ARG A 22 1.82 -8.84 6.24
CA ARG A 22 1.11 -9.09 5.00
C ARG A 22 -0.37 -8.88 5.21
N ILE A 23 -1.01 -8.22 4.26
CA ILE A 23 -2.45 -7.99 4.22
C ILE A 23 -3.06 -8.58 2.96
N LYS A 24 -4.34 -8.93 3.06
CA LYS A 24 -5.16 -9.37 1.92
C LYS A 24 -6.53 -8.70 2.00
N SER A 25 -6.97 -8.11 0.89
CA SER A 25 -8.32 -7.53 0.79
C SER A 25 -9.38 -8.63 0.93
N THR A 26 -10.43 -8.36 1.71
CA THR A 26 -11.63 -9.21 1.83
C THR A 26 -12.86 -8.56 1.21
N SER A 27 -12.80 -7.26 0.93
CA SER A 27 -13.84 -6.52 0.23
C SER A 27 -13.23 -5.37 -0.59
N GLY A 28 -14.07 -4.68 -1.36
CA GLY A 28 -13.66 -3.52 -2.15
C GLY A 28 -13.69 -3.77 -3.66
N PRO A 29 -13.28 -2.78 -4.46
CA PRO A 29 -13.50 -2.77 -5.91
C PRO A 29 -12.56 -3.72 -6.69
N PHE A 30 -11.48 -4.18 -6.07
CA PHE A 30 -10.55 -5.15 -6.66
C PHE A 30 -9.79 -5.90 -5.56
N ALA A 31 -9.36 -7.11 -5.86
CA ALA A 31 -8.58 -7.93 -4.93
C ALA A 31 -7.10 -7.52 -4.94
N PHE A 32 -6.50 -7.42 -3.76
CA PHE A 32 -5.07 -7.18 -3.62
C PHE A 32 -4.47 -7.88 -2.39
N THR A 33 -3.16 -8.06 -2.45
CA THR A 33 -2.29 -8.33 -1.30
C THR A 33 -1.32 -7.17 -1.13
N GLY A 34 -0.90 -6.93 0.10
CA GLY A 34 0.10 -5.93 0.43
C GLY A 34 1.10 -6.48 1.43
N THR A 35 2.35 -6.04 1.34
CA THR A 35 3.41 -6.38 2.29
C THR A 35 4.14 -5.11 2.67
N TYR A 36 4.28 -4.83 3.97
CA TYR A 36 5.29 -3.89 4.44
C TYR A 36 6.50 -4.65 4.97
N GLU A 37 7.67 -4.06 4.79
CA GLU A 37 8.93 -4.50 5.39
C GLU A 37 9.63 -3.32 6.05
N VAL A 38 10.21 -3.58 7.22
CA VAL A 38 10.92 -2.62 8.05
C VAL A 38 12.32 -3.17 8.25
N GLU A 39 13.31 -2.44 7.75
CA GLU A 39 14.71 -2.81 7.85
C GLU A 39 15.50 -1.69 8.52
N ARG A 40 16.53 -2.04 9.28
CA ARG A 40 17.50 -1.04 9.74
C ARG A 40 18.26 -0.50 8.54
N ALA A 41 18.38 0.81 8.48
CA ALA A 41 19.26 1.52 7.55
C ALA A 41 20.17 2.46 8.35
N ASP A 42 21.28 2.91 7.78
CA ASP A 42 22.26 3.75 8.48
C ASP A 42 21.60 4.99 9.09
N GLY A 43 21.54 5.02 10.43
CA GLY A 43 20.92 6.11 11.18
C GLY A 43 19.39 6.17 11.14
N GLY A 44 18.70 5.14 10.62
CA GLY A 44 17.23 5.16 10.52
C GLY A 44 16.59 3.84 10.09
N THR A 45 15.45 3.97 9.42
CA THR A 45 14.61 2.84 9.02
C THR A 45 14.34 2.91 7.52
N ARG A 46 14.58 1.80 6.83
CA ARG A 46 14.09 1.59 5.47
C ARG A 46 12.73 0.92 5.55
N PHE A 47 11.70 1.66 5.17
CA PHE A 47 10.33 1.14 5.06
C PHE A 47 10.03 0.85 3.58
N THR A 48 9.66 -0.40 3.28
CA THR A 48 9.24 -0.83 1.94
C THR A 48 7.77 -1.21 1.98
N TRP A 49 6.99 -0.71 1.04
CA TRP A 49 5.60 -1.14 0.83
C TRP A 49 5.45 -1.69 -0.58
N ALA A 50 4.99 -2.93 -0.68
CA ALA A 50 4.69 -3.61 -1.92
C ALA A 50 3.20 -3.95 -1.96
N MET A 51 2.56 -3.75 -3.11
CA MET A 51 1.18 -4.15 -3.34
C MET A 51 1.09 -4.91 -4.65
N GLU A 52 0.37 -6.02 -4.63
CA GLU A 52 0.04 -6.83 -5.80
C GLU A 52 -1.49 -6.90 -5.88
N GLY A 53 -2.05 -6.59 -7.04
CA GLY A 53 -3.49 -6.64 -7.21
C GLY A 53 -3.84 -6.75 -8.67
N ASP A 54 -4.98 -7.38 -8.92
CA ASP A 54 -5.59 -7.46 -10.25
C ASP A 54 -6.84 -6.56 -10.23
N PRO A 55 -6.82 -5.41 -10.93
CA PRO A 55 -7.98 -4.54 -11.07
C PRO A 55 -9.18 -5.16 -11.81
N GLY A 56 -9.09 -6.44 -12.21
CA GLY A 56 -10.01 -7.26 -13.00
C GLY A 56 -11.48 -6.85 -13.02
N GLY A 57 -12.13 -7.12 -14.16
CA GLY A 57 -13.52 -6.72 -14.40
C GLY A 57 -13.62 -5.30 -14.97
N PHE A 58 -14.22 -4.36 -14.21
CA PHE A 58 -14.61 -3.02 -14.65
C PHE A 58 -13.45 -2.14 -15.15
N PHE A 59 -12.22 -2.39 -14.67
CA PHE A 59 -11.04 -1.57 -14.99
C PHE A 59 -10.04 -2.23 -15.92
N LYS A 60 -10.34 -3.41 -16.49
CA LYS A 60 -9.40 -4.19 -17.30
C LYS A 60 -8.75 -3.40 -18.44
N LEU A 61 -9.52 -2.56 -19.12
CA LEU A 61 -9.02 -1.71 -20.22
C LEU A 61 -8.16 -0.52 -19.77
N ALA A 62 -8.24 -0.16 -18.48
CA ALA A 62 -7.53 0.98 -17.90
C ALA A 62 -6.41 0.54 -16.92
N GLU A 63 -6.07 -0.75 -16.87
CA GLU A 63 -5.12 -1.33 -15.90
C GLU A 63 -3.80 -0.56 -15.77
N PRO A 64 -3.06 -0.20 -16.86
CA PRO A 64 -1.79 0.51 -16.72
C PRO A 64 -1.95 1.92 -16.13
N LEU A 65 -3.06 2.59 -16.46
CA LEU A 65 -3.37 3.91 -15.92
C LEU A 65 -3.74 3.81 -14.43
N VAL A 66 -4.57 2.82 -14.08
CA VAL A 66 -4.95 2.53 -12.69
C VAL A 66 -3.72 2.24 -11.84
N ALA A 67 -2.84 1.34 -12.30
CA ALA A 67 -1.60 1.00 -11.61
C ALA A 67 -0.74 2.25 -11.40
N ARG A 68 -0.55 3.07 -12.44
CA ARG A 68 0.22 4.33 -12.34
C ARG A 68 -0.39 5.31 -11.33
N VAL A 69 -1.71 5.45 -11.29
CA VAL A 69 -2.40 6.33 -10.33
C VAL A 69 -2.22 5.80 -8.90
N ILE A 70 -2.40 4.50 -8.68
CA ILE A 70 -2.20 3.87 -7.36
C ILE A 70 -0.74 4.04 -6.90
N SER A 71 0.24 3.71 -7.75
CA SER A 71 1.66 3.85 -7.40
C SER A 71 2.05 5.28 -7.05
N ARG A 72 1.50 6.28 -7.76
CA ARG A 72 1.73 7.70 -7.43
C ARG A 72 1.14 8.08 -6.08
N GLN A 73 -0.08 7.64 -5.78
CA GLN A 73 -0.73 7.90 -4.51
C GLN A 73 0.07 7.26 -3.35
N VAL A 74 0.42 5.98 -3.48
CA VAL A 74 1.21 5.25 -2.49
C VAL A 74 2.55 5.96 -2.23
N ARG A 75 3.26 6.42 -3.27
CA ARG A 75 4.50 7.17 -3.08
C ARG A 75 4.28 8.44 -2.24
N ALA A 76 3.26 9.23 -2.55
CA ALA A 76 2.95 10.45 -1.80
C ALA A 76 2.57 10.15 -0.33
N ASP A 77 1.83 9.05 -0.10
CA ASP A 77 1.49 8.60 1.25
C ASP A 77 2.73 8.18 2.05
N LEU A 78 3.71 7.51 1.41
CA LEU A 78 4.98 7.15 2.05
C LEU A 78 5.88 8.35 2.33
N GLU A 79 5.92 9.34 1.44
CA GLU A 79 6.62 10.61 1.67
C GLU A 79 6.00 11.33 2.89
N THR A 80 4.67 11.44 2.94
CA THR A 80 3.96 12.02 4.08
C THR A 80 4.21 11.25 5.38
N LEU A 81 4.20 9.91 5.32
CA LEU A 81 4.48 9.05 6.47
C LEU A 81 5.90 9.29 7.01
N LYS A 82 6.90 9.41 6.12
CA LYS A 82 8.27 9.72 6.51
C LYS A 82 8.33 11.05 7.26
N ASP A 83 7.77 12.11 6.69
CA ASP A 83 7.76 13.44 7.32
C ASP A 83 7.08 13.41 8.70
N LEU A 84 5.96 12.71 8.84
CA LEU A 84 5.24 12.59 10.12
C LEU A 84 6.04 11.81 11.19
N LEU A 85 6.83 10.81 10.78
CA LEU A 85 7.65 10.04 11.71
C LEU A 85 8.93 10.79 12.09
N GLU A 86 9.54 11.51 11.16
CA GLU A 86 10.78 12.27 11.41
C GLU A 86 10.52 13.57 12.18
N THR A 87 9.32 14.16 12.08
CA THR A 87 8.93 15.34 12.88
C THR A 87 8.52 15.01 14.32
N ARG A 88 8.21 13.74 14.61
CA ARG A 88 7.87 13.27 15.96
C ARG A 88 9.07 12.63 16.70
N GLY A 89 10.20 12.47 16.00
CA GLY A 89 11.44 11.89 16.52
C GLY A 89 12.28 12.89 17.32
#